data_AF-A0A419J449-F1
#
_entry.id   AF-A0A419J449-F1
#
_cell.length_a   1.000
_cell.length_b   1.000
_cell.length_c   1.000
_cell.angle_alpha   90.00
_cell.angle_beta   90.00
_cell.angle_gamma   90.00
#
_symmetry.space_group_name_H-M   'P 1'
#
loop_
_entity.id
_entity.type
_entity.pdbx_description
1 polymer ?
#
loop_
_entity_poly.entity_id
_entity_poly.type
_entity_poly.pdbx_seq_one_letter_code
_entity_poly.pdbx_strand_id
1 'polypeptide(L)'
;LAAGYAPAIGFVHTGKPQSFVYDIADIFKFDTVVPVAFRIAAKKPKDPERDVRLACRDAFRQARVLHRIIPSIEQILSAGGIERPKAHEEAVPIAIPNKEELGDAGHRG
;
A
#
# COMPACT_ATOMS: atom_id res chain seq x y z
N LEU A 1 1.31 6.88 -9.12
CA LEU A 1 1.48 5.89 -8.03
C LEU A 1 2.97 5.56 -7.90
N ALA A 2 3.49 5.33 -6.70
CA ALA A 2 4.93 5.29 -6.42
C ALA A 2 5.70 4.15 -7.12
N ALA A 3 5.05 3.01 -7.40
CA ALA A 3 5.69 1.85 -8.01
C ALA A 3 5.58 1.79 -9.56
N GLY A 4 4.95 2.80 -10.19
CA GLY A 4 4.83 2.86 -11.66
C GLY A 4 3.79 1.93 -12.29
N TYR A 5 3.06 1.12 -11.51
CA TYR A 5 2.02 0.21 -12.00
C TYR A 5 0.65 0.89 -12.20
N ALA A 6 -0.15 0.34 -13.12
CA ALA A 6 -1.49 0.81 -13.43
C ALA A 6 -2.53 0.23 -12.43
N PRO A 7 -3.27 1.06 -11.67
CA PRO A 7 -4.20 0.58 -10.66
C PRO A 7 -5.45 -0.11 -11.23
N ALA A 8 -5.77 0.13 -12.50
CA ALA A 8 -6.94 -0.44 -13.18
C ALA A 8 -6.69 -1.87 -13.72
N ILE A 9 -5.44 -2.34 -13.76
CA ILE A 9 -5.07 -3.64 -14.35
C ILE A 9 -4.84 -4.65 -13.24
N GLY A 10 -5.92 -5.28 -12.76
CA GLY A 10 -5.87 -6.34 -11.75
C GLY A 10 -5.86 -7.75 -12.36
N PHE A 11 -5.66 -8.74 -11.49
CA PHE A 11 -5.64 -10.17 -11.76
C PHE A 11 -6.92 -10.85 -11.27
N VAL A 12 -7.22 -10.77 -9.97
CA VAL A 12 -8.43 -11.39 -9.38
C VAL A 12 -9.62 -10.46 -9.56
N HIS A 13 -9.45 -9.18 -9.23
CA HIS A 13 -10.45 -8.16 -9.49
C HIS A 13 -10.21 -7.53 -10.86
N THR A 14 -11.20 -7.55 -11.75
CA THR A 14 -11.09 -6.98 -13.11
C THR A 14 -12.26 -6.05 -13.44
N GLY A 15 -12.10 -5.22 -14.47
CA GLY A 15 -13.16 -4.34 -14.97
C GLY A 15 -13.47 -3.10 -14.12
N LYS A 16 -12.65 -2.78 -13.11
CA LYS A 16 -12.83 -1.58 -12.26
C LYS A 16 -11.56 -0.71 -12.26
N PRO A 17 -11.69 0.62 -12.10
CA PRO A 17 -10.54 1.54 -12.08
C PRO A 17 -9.51 1.26 -10.98
N GLN A 18 -9.88 0.51 -9.93
CA GLN A 18 -9.04 0.18 -8.78
C GLN A 18 -8.83 -1.34 -8.60
N SER A 19 -9.03 -2.10 -9.67
CA SER A 19 -8.87 -3.55 -9.70
C SER A 19 -7.58 -4.05 -9.03
N PHE A 20 -6.42 -3.53 -9.42
CA PHE A 20 -5.15 -3.94 -8.84
C PHE A 20 -4.97 -3.48 -7.39
N VAL A 21 -5.58 -2.35 -7.03
CA VAL A 21 -5.58 -1.86 -5.64
C VAL A 21 -6.28 -2.86 -4.72
N TYR A 22 -7.39 -3.45 -5.16
CA TYR A 22 -8.10 -4.47 -4.38
C TYR A 22 -7.31 -5.77 -4.26
N ASP A 23 -6.67 -6.23 -5.34
CA ASP A 23 -5.83 -7.43 -5.30
C ASP A 23 -4.71 -7.31 -4.25
N ILE A 24 -4.02 -6.18 -4.24
CA ILE A 24 -2.94 -5.93 -3.28
C ILE A 24 -3.49 -5.69 -1.87
N ALA A 25 -4.57 -4.91 -1.72
CA ALA A 25 -5.16 -4.64 -0.41
C ALA A 25 -5.63 -5.93 0.30
N ASP A 26 -6.15 -6.90 -0.46
CA ASP A 26 -6.67 -8.15 0.07
C ASP A 26 -5.61 -9.05 0.70
N ILE A 27 -4.35 -8.90 0.30
CA ILE A 27 -3.21 -9.60 0.90
C ILE A 27 -2.91 -9.07 2.32
N PHE A 28 -3.11 -7.76 2.55
CA PHE A 28 -2.74 -7.11 3.82
C PHE A 28 -3.91 -6.85 4.76
N LYS A 29 -5.16 -6.89 4.29
CA LYS A 29 -6.32 -6.42 5.05
C LYS A 29 -6.51 -7.17 6.37
N PHE A 30 -6.15 -8.45 6.43
CA PHE A 30 -6.27 -9.26 7.65
C PHE A 30 -5.12 -9.07 8.65
N ASP A 31 -3.96 -8.59 8.22
CA ASP A 31 -2.84 -8.27 9.12
C ASP A 31 -3.15 -7.06 10.01
N THR A 32 -3.97 -6.12 9.53
CA THR A 32 -4.17 -4.82 10.19
C THR A 32 -5.64 -4.38 10.20
N VAL A 33 -6.21 -4.07 9.04
CA VAL A 33 -7.48 -3.35 8.90
C VAL A 33 -8.66 -4.10 9.51
N VAL A 34 -8.81 -5.39 9.19
CA VAL A 34 -9.96 -6.19 9.64
C VAL A 34 -9.96 -6.34 11.17
N PRO A 35 -8.87 -6.76 11.84
CA PRO A 35 -8.81 -6.77 13.30
C PRO A 35 -9.06 -5.40 13.96
N VAL A 36 -8.57 -4.31 13.34
CA VAL A 36 -8.83 -2.94 13.81
C VAL A 36 -10.33 -2.62 13.76
N ALA A 37 -10.99 -2.92 12.65
CA ALA A 37 -12.42 -2.65 12.48
C ALA A 37 -13.27 -3.38 13.53
N PHE A 38 -13.04 -4.69 13.74
CA PHE A 38 -13.78 -5.47 14.74
C PHE A 38 -13.54 -4.97 16.17
N ARG A 39 -12.29 -4.63 16.52
CA ARG A 39 -11.94 -4.09 17.84
C ARG A 39 -12.65 -2.76 18.12
N ILE A 40 -12.79 -1.91 17.11
CA ILE A 40 -13.49 -0.63 17.26
C ILE A 40 -14.99 -0.83 17.31
N ALA A 41 -15.56 -1.65 16.43
CA ALA A 41 -16.99 -1.97 16.46
C ALA A 41 -17.44 -2.49 17.84
N ALA A 42 -16.63 -3.33 18.49
CA ALA A 42 -16.90 -3.85 19.84
C ALA A 42 -17.04 -2.75 20.92
N LYS A 43 -16.45 -1.57 20.70
CA LYS A 43 -16.52 -0.43 21.64
C LYS A 43 -17.78 0.43 21.48
N LYS A 44 -18.63 0.16 20.49
CA LYS A 44 -19.83 0.96 20.17
C LYS A 44 -19.49 2.47 20.04
N PRO A 45 -18.53 2.85 19.18
CA PRO A 45 -18.04 4.21 19.08
C PRO A 45 -19.14 5.15 18.56
N LYS A 46 -19.10 6.40 18.98
CA LYS A 46 -19.99 7.44 18.48
C LYS A 46 -19.69 7.80 17.02
N ASP A 47 -18.41 7.73 16.63
CA ASP A 47 -17.92 8.03 15.28
C ASP A 47 -16.99 6.89 14.80
N PRO A 48 -17.57 5.76 14.32
CA PRO A 48 -16.80 4.58 13.91
C PRO A 48 -15.83 4.87 12.76
N GLU A 49 -16.21 5.74 11.81
CA GLU A 49 -15.36 6.03 10.65
C GLU A 49 -14.08 6.73 11.09
N ARG A 50 -14.20 7.81 11.87
CA ARG A 50 -13.05 8.55 12.38
C ARG A 50 -12.15 7.65 13.22
N ASP A 51 -12.73 6.89 14.15
CA ASP A 51 -11.97 6.04 15.06
C ASP A 51 -11.23 4.93 14.30
N VAL A 52 -11.86 4.31 13.29
CA VAL A 52 -11.20 3.30 12.42
C VAL A 52 -10.09 3.94 11.60
N ARG A 53 -10.30 5.11 10.99
CA ARG A 53 -9.27 5.78 10.19
C ARG A 53 -8.02 6.11 11.01
N LEU A 54 -8.20 6.63 12.22
CA LEU A 54 -7.08 6.95 13.12
C LEU A 54 -6.33 5.68 13.55
N ALA A 55 -7.05 4.62 13.90
CA ALA A 55 -6.42 3.36 14.30
C ALA A 55 -5.72 2.66 13.13
N CYS A 56 -6.28 2.69 11.92
CA CYS A 56 -5.65 2.16 10.72
C CYS A 56 -4.37 2.93 10.39
N ARG A 57 -4.36 4.28 10.49
CA ARG A 57 -3.15 5.09 10.31
C ARG A 57 -2.03 4.62 11.24
N ASP A 58 -2.33 4.43 12.51
CA ASP A 58 -1.34 4.02 13.50
C ASP A 58 -0.89 2.57 13.28
N ALA A 59 -1.81 1.66 12.92
CA ALA A 59 -1.50 0.27 12.58
C ALA A 59 -0.62 0.16 11.32
N PHE A 60 -0.88 0.95 10.29
CA PHE A 60 -0.07 0.97 9.06
C PHE A 60 1.36 1.43 9.33
N ARG A 61 1.52 2.44 10.20
CA ARG A 61 2.84 2.91 10.64
C ARG A 61 3.58 1.84 11.44
N GLN A 62 2.92 1.22 12.41
CA GLN A 62 3.50 0.16 13.25
C GLN A 62 3.91 -1.06 12.44
N ALA A 63 3.03 -1.53 11.55
CA ALA A 63 3.27 -2.69 10.68
C ALA A 63 4.12 -2.36 9.44
N ARG A 64 4.56 -1.09 9.28
CA ARG A 64 5.33 -0.59 8.14
C ARG A 64 4.74 -1.01 6.78
N VAL A 65 3.41 -0.93 6.64
CA VAL A 65 2.69 -1.50 5.49
C VAL A 65 3.21 -0.93 4.15
N LEU A 66 3.45 0.38 4.07
CA LEU A 66 3.99 1.01 2.85
C LEU A 66 5.37 0.46 2.43
N HIS A 67 6.23 0.08 3.40
CA HIS A 67 7.53 -0.52 3.12
C HIS A 67 7.40 -1.96 2.58
N ARG A 68 6.33 -2.66 2.95
CA ARG A 68 6.07 -4.04 2.52
C ARG A 68 5.36 -4.10 1.17
N ILE A 69 4.49 -3.12 0.86
CA ILE A 69 3.66 -3.15 -0.36
C ILE A 69 4.51 -3.20 -1.64
N ILE A 70 5.53 -2.35 -1.77
CA ILE A 70 6.34 -2.30 -3.01
C ILE A 70 7.04 -3.64 -3.28
N PRO A 71 7.83 -4.21 -2.34
CA PRO A 71 8.42 -5.53 -2.53
C PRO A 71 7.39 -6.63 -2.79
N SER A 72 6.23 -6.60 -2.10
CA SER A 72 5.19 -7.59 -2.32
C SER A 72 4.58 -7.51 -3.72
N ILE A 73 4.36 -6.31 -4.27
CA ILE A 73 3.91 -6.15 -5.65
C ILE A 73 4.93 -6.76 -6.62
N GLU A 74 6.22 -6.47 -6.45
CA GLU A 74 7.28 -7.01 -7.31
C GLU A 74 7.34 -8.54 -7.24
N GLN A 75 7.21 -9.11 -6.03
CA GLN A 75 7.15 -10.56 -5.83
C GLN A 75 5.95 -11.19 -6.56
N ILE A 76 4.75 -10.61 -6.43
CA ILE A 76 3.54 -11.12 -7.08
C ILE A 76 3.68 -11.10 -8.60
N LEU A 77 4.19 -10.00 -9.17
CA LEU A 77 4.37 -9.87 -10.61
C LEU A 77 5.48 -10.81 -11.14
N SER A 78 6.54 -11.02 -10.36
CA SER A 78 7.62 -11.96 -10.73
C SER A 78 7.15 -13.41 -10.84
N ALA A 79 6.06 -13.79 -10.15
CA ALA A 79 5.49 -15.12 -10.23
C ALA A 79 4.95 -15.46 -11.64
N GLY A 80 4.75 -14.45 -12.50
CA GLY A 80 4.42 -14.66 -13.92
C GLY A 80 5.57 -15.22 -14.77
N GLY A 81 6.79 -15.32 -14.24
CA GLY A 81 7.94 -15.88 -14.96
C GLY A 81 8.48 -15.00 -16.10
N ILE A 82 7.98 -13.77 -16.22
CA ILE A 82 8.41 -12.79 -17.22
C ILE A 82 9.48 -11.89 -16.60
N GLU A 83 10.57 -11.65 -17.32
CA GLU A 83 11.62 -10.74 -16.89
C GLU A 83 11.08 -9.31 -16.73
N ARG A 84 11.50 -8.64 -15.65
CA ARG A 84 11.09 -7.24 -15.40
C ARG A 84 11.60 -6.35 -16.55
N PRO A 85 10.76 -5.49 -17.14
CA PRO A 85 11.21 -4.55 -18.15
C PRO A 85 12.32 -3.64 -17.63
N LYS A 86 13.34 -3.42 -18.45
CA LYS A 86 14.38 -2.41 -18.18
C LYS A 86 13.76 -1.01 -18.35
N ALA A 87 14.37 -0.01 -17.71
CA ALA A 87 14.03 1.38 -17.98
C ALA A 87 14.28 1.70 -19.46
N HIS A 88 13.42 2.55 -20.05
CA HIS A 88 13.61 3.04 -21.41
C HIS A 88 14.79 4.03 -21.46
N GLU A 89 15.39 4.22 -22.64
CA GLU A 89 16.60 5.05 -22.80
C GLU A 89 16.38 6.51 -22.40
N GLU A 90 15.18 7.06 -22.61
CA GLU A 90 14.82 8.43 -22.23
C GLU A 90 14.45 8.58 -20.75
N ALA A 91 14.52 7.51 -19.95
CA ALA A 91 14.13 7.55 -18.55
C ALA A 91 15.06 8.45 -17.75
N VAL A 92 14.50 9.52 -17.19
CA VAL A 92 15.24 10.45 -16.34
C VAL A 92 15.49 9.78 -14.98
N PRO A 93 16.73 9.84 -14.43
CA PRO A 93 17.01 9.33 -13.10
C PRO A 93 16.19 10.09 -12.04
N ILE A 94 16.02 9.48 -10.87
CA ILE A 94 15.31 10.10 -9.75
C ILE A 94 16.01 11.42 -9.40
N ALA A 95 15.31 12.54 -9.59
CA ALA A 95 15.86 13.88 -9.42
C ALA A 95 16.30 14.17 -7.97
N ILE A 96 15.66 13.52 -6.99
CA ILE A 96 15.97 13.65 -5.57
C ILE A 96 16.39 12.27 -5.06
N PRO A 97 17.67 12.05 -4.75
CA PRO A 97 18.09 10.78 -4.18
C PRO A 97 17.37 10.54 -2.85
N ASN A 98 16.95 9.28 -2.62
CA ASN A 98 16.33 8.92 -1.35
C ASN A 98 17.35 9.15 -0.22
N LYS A 99 16.94 9.88 0.83
CA LYS A 99 17.70 9.89 2.08
C LYS A 99 17.71 8.47 2.64
N GLU A 100 18.84 8.01 3.14
CA GLU A 100 18.91 6.86 4.03
C GLU A 100 18.16 7.27 5.33
N GLU A 101 16.86 6.98 5.43
CA GLU A 101 16.11 6.73 6.69
C GLU A 101 14.58 6.93 6.53
N LEU A 102 13.83 6.19 7.35
CA LEU A 102 12.39 6.36 7.52
C LEU A 102 12.10 7.73 8.13
N GLY A 103 11.63 8.66 7.31
CA GLY A 103 10.72 9.76 7.66
C GLY A 103 10.91 10.43 9.03
N ASP A 104 11.46 11.63 8.98
CA ASP A 104 11.51 12.60 10.08
C ASP A 104 10.17 12.67 10.86
N ALA A 105 10.27 12.68 12.19
CA ALA A 105 9.13 12.80 13.12
C ALA A 105 8.42 14.16 13.02
N GLY A 106 8.94 15.11 12.25
CA GLY A 106 8.65 16.53 12.38
C GLY A 106 7.95 17.26 11.22
N HIS A 107 7.49 16.64 10.12
CA HIS A 107 6.82 17.40 9.05
C HIS A 107 5.36 17.78 9.39
N ARG A 108 5.24 18.69 10.36
CA ARG A 108 4.16 19.67 10.49
C ARG A 108 4.75 21.02 10.12
N GLY A 109 4.73 21.33 8.84
CA GLY A 109 5.02 22.64 8.25
C GLY A 109 4.30 22.71 6.92
#